data_AF-A0A9W3ASG0-F1
#
_entry.id   AF-A0A9W3ASG0-F1
#
_cell.length_a   1.000
_cell.length_b   1.000
_cell.length_c   1.000
_cell.angle_alpha   90.00
_cell.angle_beta   90.00
_cell.angle_gamma   90.00
#
_symmetry.space_group_name_H-M   'P 1'
#
loop_
_entity.id
_entity.type
_entity.pdbx_description
1 polymer ?
#
loop_
_entity_poly.entity_id
_entity_poly.type
_entity_poly.pdbx_seq_one_letter_code
_entity_poly.pdbx_strand_id
1 'polypeptide(L)'
;MNATDFQELALINVFTGNIVTLFTTEAVTGTGRVDTYGDSFINLHWDYPTMSAVGTYQCTAHGSDTIGHDILINNLTSVDYTKPDQDVLLNKIHEMDNALKALQNKMDELRNYSAVVTTLLRENAHLKECCNANSRKVDVLLHSVFAHVVNNSYFLSKENSSNITEAAAVCNRYDGYLVEITSAEQYHVIRDFLLLNSTNALGIFLGARKYGNTWRYSHSFRNVSYFNWDYGEPNPLTNYDCMYLQYRSNLKMFSFPCTSSFYQFYALCEFPMFSSDSLNV
;
A
#
# COMPACT_ATOMS: atom_id res chain seq x y z
N MET A 1 2.67 -78.49 -17.69
CA MET A 1 1.96 -77.21 -17.57
C MET A 1 3.04 -76.16 -17.34
N ASN A 2 3.51 -75.52 -18.42
CA ASN A 2 4.68 -74.64 -18.41
C ASN A 2 4.26 -73.26 -18.90
N ALA A 3 4.28 -72.28 -18.00
CA ALA A 3 4.59 -70.85 -18.19
C ALA A 3 3.95 -70.07 -17.02
N THR A 4 4.77 -69.55 -16.11
CA THR A 4 4.36 -68.53 -15.14
C THR A 4 4.18 -67.22 -15.88
N ASP A 5 2.94 -66.87 -16.26
CA ASP A 5 2.65 -65.59 -16.95
C ASP A 5 2.75 -64.43 -15.94
N PHE A 6 3.68 -63.52 -16.18
CA PHE A 6 3.79 -62.26 -15.45
C PHE A 6 2.84 -61.22 -16.06
N GLN A 7 2.17 -60.43 -15.22
CA GLN A 7 1.40 -59.27 -15.66
C GLN A 7 2.31 -58.05 -15.75
N GLU A 8 2.26 -57.31 -16.86
CA GLU A 8 2.98 -56.06 -17.01
C GLU A 8 2.34 -54.98 -16.11
N LEU A 9 3.13 -54.43 -15.18
CA LEU A 9 2.67 -53.43 -14.21
C LEU A 9 3.13 -52.03 -14.57
N ALA A 10 4.33 -51.91 -15.14
CA ALA A 10 4.92 -50.62 -15.48
C ALA A 10 6.01 -50.76 -16.55
N LEU A 11 6.17 -49.69 -17.33
CA LEU A 11 7.18 -49.59 -18.39
C LEU A 11 7.84 -48.22 -18.34
N ILE A 12 9.14 -48.19 -18.60
CA ILE A 12 9.91 -46.97 -18.82
C ILE A 12 10.76 -47.14 -20.07
N ASN A 13 10.89 -46.08 -20.88
CA ASN A 13 11.74 -46.13 -22.07
C ASN A 13 12.55 -44.83 -22.24
N VAL A 14 13.57 -44.87 -23.10
CA VAL A 14 14.46 -43.73 -23.36
C VAL A 14 13.76 -42.55 -24.05
N PHE A 15 12.61 -42.79 -24.69
CA PHE A 15 11.85 -41.80 -25.44
C PHE A 15 10.80 -41.07 -24.58
N THR A 16 10.43 -41.63 -23.41
CA THR A 16 9.45 -41.05 -22.49
C THR A 16 10.07 -40.08 -21.49
N GLY A 17 11.36 -39.76 -21.60
CA GLY A 17 12.02 -38.78 -20.73
C GLY A 17 12.05 -39.19 -19.26
N ASN A 18 12.23 -40.48 -18.98
CA ASN A 18 12.18 -41.10 -17.64
C ASN A 18 10.80 -41.13 -16.97
N ILE A 19 9.73 -40.92 -17.73
CA ILE A 19 8.37 -41.11 -17.22
C ILE A 19 8.03 -42.60 -17.25
N VAL A 20 7.59 -43.11 -16.10
CA VAL A 20 7.07 -44.47 -15.94
C VAL A 20 5.60 -44.51 -16.33
N THR A 21 5.26 -45.34 -17.31
CA THR A 21 3.88 -45.68 -17.66
C THR A 21 3.41 -46.80 -16.73
N LEU A 22 2.26 -46.61 -16.08
CA LEU A 22 1.65 -47.61 -15.21
C LEU A 22 0.47 -48.29 -15.91
N PHE A 23 0.38 -49.60 -15.77
CA PHE A 23 -0.70 -50.42 -16.36
C PHE A 23 -1.61 -51.06 -15.30
N THR A 24 -1.37 -50.76 -14.02
CA THR A 24 -2.17 -51.23 -12.89
C THR A 24 -3.31 -50.27 -12.56
N THR A 25 -4.42 -50.80 -12.04
CA THR A 25 -5.57 -50.03 -11.51
C THR A 25 -5.41 -49.66 -10.04
N GLU A 26 -4.35 -50.12 -9.39
CA GLU A 26 -4.04 -49.80 -8.00
C GLU A 26 -3.40 -48.43 -7.87
N ALA A 27 -3.55 -47.80 -6.69
CA ALA A 27 -2.88 -46.56 -6.35
C ALA A 27 -1.37 -46.80 -6.14
N VAL A 28 -0.64 -46.88 -7.24
CA VAL A 28 0.82 -47.07 -7.30
C VAL A 28 1.45 -45.84 -7.90
N THR A 29 2.56 -45.40 -7.32
CA THR A 29 3.41 -44.37 -7.93
C THR A 29 4.64 -45.03 -8.53
N GLY A 30 4.85 -44.80 -9.83
CA GLY A 30 5.99 -45.30 -10.58
C GLY A 30 7.04 -44.20 -10.74
N THR A 31 8.28 -44.48 -10.35
CA THR A 31 9.44 -43.62 -10.60
C THR A 31 10.54 -44.45 -11.24
N GLY A 32 11.41 -43.84 -12.04
CA GLY A 32 12.46 -44.60 -12.69
C GLY A 32 13.37 -43.73 -13.52
N ARG A 33 14.43 -44.35 -14.04
CA ARG A 33 15.40 -43.71 -14.90
C ARG A 33 16.01 -44.74 -15.84
N VAL A 34 16.18 -44.36 -17.10
CA VAL A 34 16.97 -45.12 -18.07
C VAL A 34 18.24 -44.33 -18.37
N ASP A 35 19.38 -44.89 -17.97
CA ASP A 35 20.71 -44.32 -18.20
C ASP A 35 21.51 -45.25 -19.14
N THR A 36 22.19 -44.65 -20.10
CA THR A 36 23.04 -45.34 -21.09
C THR A 36 24.45 -45.61 -20.60
N TYR A 37 24.90 -44.91 -19.55
CA TYR A 37 26.26 -45.02 -18.99
C TYR A 37 26.27 -45.36 -17.50
N GLY A 38 25.10 -45.48 -16.87
CA GLY A 38 24.93 -45.79 -15.45
C GLY A 38 23.77 -46.75 -15.22
N ASP A 39 23.36 -46.92 -13.96
CA ASP A 39 22.30 -47.87 -13.61
C ASP A 39 20.93 -47.36 -14.05
N SER A 40 20.18 -48.24 -14.71
CA SER A 40 18.77 -48.05 -15.06
C SER A 40 17.89 -48.78 -14.05
N PHE A 41 16.82 -48.13 -13.59
CA PHE A 41 15.91 -48.72 -12.62
C PHE A 41 14.47 -48.24 -12.80
N ILE A 42 13.55 -49.05 -12.29
CA ILE A 42 12.14 -48.73 -12.09
C ILE A 42 11.78 -49.04 -10.64
N ASN A 43 11.03 -48.15 -10.01
CA ASN A 43 10.59 -48.26 -8.63
C ASN A 43 9.09 -48.04 -8.55
N LEU A 44 8.40 -48.96 -7.87
CA LEU A 44 6.96 -48.91 -7.65
C LEU A 44 6.71 -48.72 -6.16
N HIS A 45 5.94 -47.69 -5.81
CA HIS A 45 5.62 -47.36 -4.44
C HIS A 45 4.10 -47.38 -4.20
N TRP A 46 3.68 -48.15 -3.21
CA TRP A 46 2.30 -48.23 -2.73
C TRP A 46 2.24 -47.51 -1.38
N ASP A 47 1.44 -46.46 -1.29
CA ASP A 47 1.23 -45.75 -0.01
C ASP A 47 0.47 -46.63 1.00
N TYR A 48 -0.41 -47.51 0.50
CA TYR A 48 -1.23 -48.42 1.29
C TYR A 48 -1.27 -49.82 0.64
N PRO A 49 -0.19 -50.61 0.75
CA PRO A 49 -0.11 -51.90 0.08
C PRO A 49 -1.15 -52.88 0.62
N THR A 50 -1.74 -53.67 -0.27
CA THR A 50 -2.66 -54.76 0.11
C THR A 50 -2.10 -56.11 -0.31
N MET A 51 -2.84 -57.19 -0.04
CA MET A 51 -2.44 -58.56 -0.44
C MET A 51 -2.18 -58.71 -1.94
N SER A 52 -2.69 -57.82 -2.78
CA SER A 52 -2.46 -57.81 -4.22
C SER A 52 -1.04 -57.39 -4.63
N ALA A 53 -0.31 -56.66 -3.79
CA ALA A 53 1.07 -56.26 -4.01
C ALA A 53 2.08 -57.36 -3.62
N VAL A 54 1.59 -58.52 -3.20
CA VAL A 54 2.39 -59.66 -2.73
C VAL A 54 2.62 -60.59 -3.91
N GLY A 55 3.87 -60.94 -4.16
CA GLY A 55 4.18 -61.79 -5.29
C GLY A 55 5.64 -61.71 -5.72
N THR A 56 5.94 -62.41 -6.81
CA THR A 56 7.24 -62.32 -7.46
C THR A 56 7.18 -61.30 -8.58
N TYR A 57 8.05 -60.30 -8.50
CA TYR A 57 8.18 -59.25 -9.49
C TYR A 57 9.36 -59.54 -10.40
N GLN A 58 9.15 -59.36 -11.70
CA GLN A 58 10.19 -59.47 -12.71
C GLN A 58 10.43 -58.11 -13.34
N CYS A 59 11.69 -57.67 -13.34
CA CYS A 59 12.14 -56.54 -14.13
C CYS A 59 12.79 -57.08 -15.40
N THR A 60 12.28 -56.68 -16.57
CA THR A 60 12.86 -57.03 -17.88
C THR A 60 13.42 -55.79 -18.55
N ALA A 61 14.67 -55.86 -18.99
CA ALA A 61 15.33 -54.81 -19.76
C ALA A 61 15.59 -55.33 -21.18
N HIS A 62 15.05 -54.61 -22.16
CA HIS A 62 15.24 -54.88 -23.58
C HIS A 62 16.24 -53.87 -24.14
N GLY A 63 17.30 -54.36 -24.76
CA GLY A 63 18.32 -53.54 -25.40
C GLY A 63 18.86 -54.21 -26.66
N SER A 64 19.90 -53.62 -27.24
CA SER A 64 20.59 -54.20 -28.40
C SER A 64 22.09 -54.29 -28.12
N ASP A 65 22.71 -55.36 -28.61
CA ASP A 65 24.17 -55.52 -28.57
C ASP A 65 24.86 -54.55 -29.54
N THR A 66 26.20 -54.52 -29.51
CA THR A 66 27.00 -53.64 -30.39
C THR A 66 26.86 -53.94 -31.90
N ILE A 67 26.21 -55.04 -32.26
CA ILE A 67 26.01 -55.54 -33.63
C ILE A 67 24.53 -55.38 -34.04
N GLY A 68 23.66 -54.98 -33.12
CA GLY A 68 22.23 -54.75 -33.34
C GLY A 68 21.32 -55.94 -33.04
N HIS A 69 21.81 -56.99 -32.38
CA HIS A 69 20.93 -58.08 -31.91
C HIS A 69 20.22 -57.69 -30.62
N ASP A 70 18.95 -58.09 -30.50
CA ASP A 70 18.18 -57.87 -29.29
C ASP A 70 18.77 -58.66 -28.10
N ILE A 71 19.04 -57.96 -27.02
CA ILE A 71 19.41 -58.52 -25.71
C ILE A 71 18.24 -58.34 -24.76
N LEU A 72 17.94 -59.40 -24.01
CA LEU A 72 16.98 -59.37 -22.92
C LEU A 72 17.69 -59.75 -21.62
N ILE A 73 17.59 -58.89 -20.61
CA ILE A 73 18.09 -59.14 -19.26
C ILE A 73 16.91 -59.12 -18.31
N ASN A 74 16.86 -60.07 -17.37
CA ASN A 74 15.81 -60.11 -16.36
C ASN A 74 16.39 -60.19 -14.94
N ASN A 75 15.63 -59.67 -13.97
CA ASN A 75 15.91 -59.83 -12.55
C ASN A 75 14.59 -60.08 -11.80
N LEU A 76 14.64 -60.87 -10.73
CA LEU A 76 13.47 -61.27 -9.94
C LEU A 76 13.63 -60.81 -8.50
N THR A 77 12.53 -60.34 -7.91
CA THR A 77 12.43 -60.07 -6.47
C THR A 77 11.10 -60.59 -5.95
N SER A 78 11.04 -60.99 -4.68
CA SER A 78 9.81 -61.44 -4.04
C SER A 78 9.41 -60.46 -2.95
N VAL A 79 8.14 -60.11 -2.92
CA VAL A 79 7.53 -59.26 -1.89
C VAL A 79 6.60 -60.13 -1.07
N ASP A 80 6.89 -60.22 0.24
CA ASP A 80 6.10 -60.99 1.19
C ASP A 80 5.12 -60.08 1.95
N TYR A 81 4.00 -60.67 2.38
CA TYR A 81 3.05 -59.99 3.24
C TYR A 81 3.39 -60.19 4.72
N THR A 82 3.49 -59.09 5.44
CA THR A 82 3.52 -59.10 6.90
C THR A 82 2.25 -58.45 7.43
N LYS A 83 1.44 -59.22 8.18
CA LYS A 83 0.27 -58.67 8.85
C LYS A 83 0.72 -57.65 9.92
N PRO A 84 0.17 -56.42 9.94
CA PRO A 84 0.48 -55.45 10.98
C PRO A 84 0.02 -55.96 12.36
N ASP A 85 0.84 -55.72 13.38
CA ASP A 85 0.49 -55.99 14.78
C ASP A 85 -0.66 -55.10 15.25
N GLN A 86 -1.49 -55.59 16.17
CA GLN A 86 -2.56 -54.80 16.79
C GLN A 86 -2.02 -53.57 17.53
N ASP A 87 -0.82 -53.65 18.10
CA ASP A 87 -0.17 -52.50 18.75
C ASP A 87 0.20 -51.39 17.76
N VAL A 88 0.58 -51.76 16.54
CA VAL A 88 0.85 -50.80 15.45
C VAL A 88 -0.43 -50.07 15.06
N LEU A 89 -1.56 -50.79 14.99
CA LEU A 89 -2.86 -50.19 14.72
C LEU A 89 -3.31 -49.24 15.84
N LEU A 90 -3.12 -49.64 17.11
CA LEU A 90 -3.49 -48.82 18.26
C LEU A 90 -2.65 -47.53 18.32
N ASN A 91 -1.34 -47.63 18.07
CA ASN A 91 -0.47 -46.46 17.96
C ASN A 91 -0.94 -45.51 16.85
N LYS A 92 -1.37 -46.04 15.70
CA LYS A 92 -1.88 -45.21 14.60
C LYS A 92 -3.19 -44.51 14.93
N ILE A 93 -4.07 -45.16 15.70
CA ILE A 93 -5.30 -44.53 16.22
C ILE A 93 -4.95 -43.37 17.17
N HIS A 94 -3.98 -43.56 18.07
CA HIS A 94 -3.52 -42.49 18.96
C HIS A 94 -2.88 -41.32 18.20
N GLU A 95 -2.06 -41.61 17.18
CA GLU A 95 -1.50 -40.58 16.30
C GLU A 95 -2.59 -39.78 15.60
N MET A 96 -3.63 -40.44 15.09
CA MET A 96 -4.77 -39.78 14.46
C MET A 96 -5.56 -38.91 15.43
N ASP A 97 -5.83 -39.38 16.65
CA ASP A 97 -6.54 -38.59 17.66
C ASP A 97 -5.75 -37.32 18.05
N ASN A 98 -4.43 -37.46 18.18
CA ASN A 98 -3.55 -36.31 18.41
C ASN A 98 -3.53 -35.34 17.23
N ALA A 99 -3.49 -35.86 15.99
CA ALA A 99 -3.57 -35.03 14.79
C ALA A 99 -4.90 -34.28 14.68
N LEU A 100 -6.02 -34.92 15.04
CA LEU A 100 -7.34 -34.28 15.06
C LEU A 100 -7.41 -33.15 16.09
N LYS A 101 -6.87 -33.37 17.30
CA LYS A 101 -6.78 -32.34 18.34
C LYS A 101 -5.93 -31.15 17.89
N ALA A 102 -4.77 -31.42 17.28
CA ALA A 102 -3.90 -30.37 16.75
C ALA A 102 -4.60 -29.56 15.64
N LEU A 103 -5.33 -30.25 14.75
CA LEU A 103 -6.09 -29.62 13.68
C LEU A 103 -7.22 -28.74 14.23
N GLN A 104 -7.93 -29.20 15.26
CA GLN A 104 -8.97 -28.40 15.95
C GLN A 104 -8.37 -27.14 16.57
N ASN A 105 -7.25 -27.25 17.29
CA ASN A 105 -6.57 -26.09 17.86
C ASN A 105 -6.18 -25.06 16.79
N LYS A 106 -5.67 -25.53 15.64
CA LYS A 106 -5.32 -24.65 14.52
C LYS A 106 -6.55 -23.95 13.92
N MET A 107 -7.68 -24.63 13.89
CA MET A 107 -8.95 -24.08 13.40
C MET A 107 -9.45 -22.95 14.32
N ASP A 108 -9.31 -23.10 15.63
CA ASP A 108 -9.68 -22.07 16.59
C ASP A 108 -8.72 -20.86 16.56
N GLU A 109 -7.42 -21.09 16.36
CA GLU A 109 -6.48 -20.01 16.07
C GLU A 109 -6.89 -19.21 14.82
N LEU A 110 -7.23 -19.90 13.72
CA LEU A 110 -7.67 -19.25 12.48
C LEU A 110 -8.96 -18.45 12.66
N ARG A 111 -9.91 -18.95 13.46
CA ARG A 111 -11.13 -18.21 13.81
C ARG A 111 -10.82 -16.93 14.57
N ASN A 112 -9.89 -16.99 15.52
CA ASN A 112 -9.47 -15.80 16.27
C ASN A 112 -8.79 -14.77 15.35
N TYR A 113 -7.89 -15.20 14.48
CA TYR A 113 -7.29 -14.30 13.47
C TYR A 113 -8.34 -13.67 12.55
N SER A 114 -9.34 -14.43 12.10
CA SER A 114 -10.44 -13.92 11.27
C SER A 114 -11.23 -12.82 11.97
N ALA A 115 -11.50 -12.97 13.27
CA ALA A 115 -12.17 -11.95 14.08
C ALA A 115 -11.34 -10.65 14.15
N VAL A 116 -10.04 -10.75 14.40
CA VAL A 116 -9.12 -9.59 14.44
C VAL A 116 -9.06 -8.89 13.08
N VAL A 117 -8.92 -9.65 11.99
CA VAL A 117 -8.88 -9.09 10.62
C VAL A 117 -10.18 -8.36 10.30
N THR A 118 -11.33 -8.90 10.70
CA THR A 118 -12.64 -8.27 10.47
C THR A 118 -12.76 -6.93 11.20
N THR A 119 -12.26 -6.84 12.45
CA THR A 119 -12.20 -5.59 13.21
C THR A 119 -11.30 -4.56 12.54
N LEU A 120 -10.09 -4.97 12.14
CA LEU A 120 -9.14 -4.09 11.45
C LEU A 120 -9.70 -3.57 10.12
N LEU A 121 -10.42 -4.40 9.36
CA LEU A 121 -11.06 -3.97 8.11
C LEU A 121 -12.13 -2.90 8.37
N ARG A 122 -12.91 -3.04 9.45
CA ARG A 122 -13.93 -2.06 9.83
C ARG A 122 -13.30 -0.72 10.25
N GLU A 123 -12.24 -0.76 11.05
CA GLU A 123 -11.51 0.45 11.47
C GLU A 123 -10.90 1.17 10.26
N ASN A 124 -10.28 0.42 9.34
CA ASN A 124 -9.74 0.99 8.10
C ASN A 124 -10.82 1.62 7.21
N ALA A 125 -12.02 1.04 7.14
CA ALA A 125 -13.13 1.62 6.40
C ALA A 125 -13.58 2.96 7.02
N HIS A 126 -13.71 3.02 8.35
CA HIS A 126 -14.04 4.25 9.06
C HIS A 126 -12.97 5.34 8.87
N LEU A 127 -11.68 4.97 8.91
CA LEU A 127 -10.58 5.90 8.66
C LEU A 127 -10.62 6.48 7.24
N LYS A 128 -10.89 5.63 6.22
CA LYS A 128 -11.04 6.10 4.84
C LYS A 128 -12.21 7.06 4.67
N GLU A 129 -13.35 6.76 5.29
CA GLU A 129 -14.53 7.63 5.24
C GLU A 129 -14.26 8.99 5.91
N CYS A 130 -13.64 8.99 7.09
CA CYS A 130 -13.23 10.19 7.81
C CYS A 130 -12.25 11.04 6.98
N CYS A 131 -11.23 10.41 6.41
CA CYS A 131 -10.25 11.07 5.57
C CYS A 131 -10.89 11.70 4.32
N ASN A 132 -11.79 10.98 3.64
CA ASN A 132 -12.52 11.50 2.48
C ASN A 132 -13.43 12.67 2.84
N ALA A 133 -14.14 12.60 3.97
CA ALA A 133 -14.98 13.69 4.44
C ALA A 133 -14.15 14.95 4.75
N ASN A 134 -12.99 14.78 5.36
CA ASN A 134 -12.07 15.88 5.64
C ASN A 134 -11.42 16.44 4.36
N SER A 135 -10.99 15.56 3.44
CA SER A 135 -10.43 15.97 2.15
C SER A 135 -11.44 16.76 1.32
N ARG A 136 -12.71 16.37 1.28
CA ARG A 136 -13.78 17.16 0.62
C ARG A 136 -14.01 18.51 1.29
N LYS A 137 -13.98 18.58 2.63
CA LYS A 137 -14.09 19.86 3.34
C LYS A 137 -12.92 20.79 3.01
N VAL A 138 -11.71 20.23 2.91
CA VAL A 138 -10.51 20.96 2.48
C VAL A 138 -10.70 21.44 1.03
N ASP A 139 -11.03 20.57 0.08
CA ASP A 139 -11.21 20.92 -1.34
C ASP A 139 -12.33 21.96 -1.59
N VAL A 140 -13.41 21.91 -0.80
CA VAL A 140 -14.50 22.90 -0.88
C VAL A 140 -14.05 24.28 -0.37
N LEU A 141 -13.09 24.34 0.54
CA LEU A 141 -12.61 25.59 1.14
C LEU A 141 -11.34 26.12 0.48
N LEU A 142 -10.62 25.29 -0.28
CA LEU A 142 -9.30 25.61 -0.82
C LEU A 142 -9.27 25.68 -2.37
N HIS A 143 -8.82 26.81 -2.97
CA HIS A 143 -8.63 26.90 -4.45
C HIS A 143 -7.29 26.33 -4.92
N SER A 144 -6.25 26.39 -4.09
CA SER A 144 -4.92 25.90 -4.43
C SER A 144 -4.06 25.86 -3.16
N VAL A 145 -3.39 24.72 -2.95
CA VAL A 145 -2.35 24.56 -1.92
C VAL A 145 -1.02 24.82 -2.61
N PHE A 146 -0.23 25.82 -2.18
CA PHE A 146 1.11 26.02 -2.75
C PHE A 146 2.22 25.38 -1.92
N ALA A 147 3.28 25.10 -2.69
CA ALA A 147 4.57 24.57 -2.33
C ALA A 147 5.26 25.35 -1.21
N HIS A 148 5.96 24.56 -0.40
CA HIS A 148 6.78 24.96 0.72
C HIS A 148 7.76 26.09 0.36
N VAL A 149 7.71 27.19 1.10
CA VAL A 149 8.86 28.08 1.28
C VAL A 149 9.34 27.82 2.69
N VAL A 150 10.56 27.25 2.80
CA VAL A 150 11.30 26.94 4.03
C VAL A 150 10.48 27.14 5.32
N ASN A 151 9.87 26.05 5.80
CA ASN A 151 9.12 25.91 7.06
C ASN A 151 7.66 26.41 7.14
N ASN A 152 7.10 27.05 6.10
CA ASN A 152 5.69 27.47 6.09
C ASN A 152 4.93 26.98 4.85
N SER A 153 3.64 26.72 5.05
CA SER A 153 2.68 26.36 3.99
C SER A 153 1.70 27.50 3.78
N TYR A 154 1.39 27.82 2.51
CA TYR A 154 0.49 28.93 2.14
C TYR A 154 -0.76 28.44 1.42
N PHE A 155 -1.86 29.16 1.64
CA PHE A 155 -3.16 28.77 1.15
C PHE A 155 -4.06 29.96 0.80
N LEU A 156 -4.69 29.96 -0.38
CA LEU A 156 -5.65 30.99 -0.79
C LEU A 156 -7.11 30.52 -0.68
N SER A 157 -7.91 31.22 0.13
CA SER A 157 -9.32 30.90 0.40
C SER A 157 -10.16 30.66 -0.87
N LYS A 158 -11.20 29.83 -0.75
CA LYS A 158 -12.22 29.69 -1.79
C LYS A 158 -13.33 30.72 -1.71
N GLU A 159 -13.70 31.07 -0.49
CA GLU A 159 -14.66 32.13 -0.21
C GLU A 159 -13.92 33.45 -0.04
N ASN A 160 -14.55 34.53 -0.50
CA ASN A 160 -14.10 35.88 -0.25
C ASN A 160 -14.78 36.43 1.02
N SER A 161 -14.18 37.46 1.62
CA SER A 161 -14.67 38.07 2.84
C SER A 161 -14.74 39.58 2.66
N SER A 162 -15.78 40.17 3.23
CA SER A 162 -15.98 41.62 3.25
C SER A 162 -15.20 42.29 4.39
N ASN A 163 -14.74 41.48 5.35
CA ASN A 163 -14.10 41.88 6.57
C ASN A 163 -12.84 41.04 6.80
N ILE A 164 -11.73 41.68 7.14
CA ILE A 164 -10.47 40.99 7.44
C ILE A 164 -10.59 40.02 8.64
N THR A 165 -11.50 40.29 9.59
CA THR A 165 -11.72 39.41 10.75
C THR A 165 -12.37 38.10 10.31
N GLU A 166 -13.28 38.15 9.32
CA GLU A 166 -13.85 36.95 8.70
C GLU A 166 -12.77 36.21 7.91
N ALA A 167 -11.96 36.93 7.14
CA ALA A 167 -10.82 36.36 6.41
C ALA A 167 -9.83 35.66 7.36
N ALA A 168 -9.53 36.27 8.51
CA ALA A 168 -8.69 35.67 9.54
C ALA A 168 -9.34 34.43 10.16
N ALA A 169 -10.66 34.43 10.37
CA ALA A 169 -11.39 33.27 10.89
C ALA A 169 -11.31 32.06 9.93
N VAL A 170 -11.23 32.29 8.61
CA VAL A 170 -10.99 31.21 7.63
C VAL A 170 -9.65 30.53 7.89
N CYS A 171 -8.59 31.31 8.13
CA CYS A 171 -7.26 30.76 8.42
C CYS A 171 -7.20 30.08 9.80
N ASN A 172 -7.77 30.72 10.83
CA ASN A 172 -7.76 30.22 12.21
C ASN A 172 -8.51 28.89 12.38
N ARG A 173 -9.47 28.58 11.51
CA ARG A 173 -10.19 27.30 11.51
C ARG A 173 -9.26 26.09 11.31
N TYR A 174 -8.08 26.31 10.73
CA TYR A 174 -7.10 25.28 10.39
C TYR A 174 -5.76 25.50 11.11
N ASP A 175 -5.79 26.16 12.28
CA ASP A 175 -4.59 26.50 13.08
C ASP A 175 -3.56 27.36 12.34
N GLY A 176 -4.00 28.08 11.30
CA GLY A 176 -3.21 29.07 10.58
C GLY A 176 -3.63 30.49 10.89
N TYR A 177 -2.99 31.45 10.23
CA TYR A 177 -3.28 32.87 10.36
C TYR A 177 -3.15 33.57 9.00
N LEU A 178 -3.68 34.79 8.86
CA LEU A 178 -3.45 35.58 7.65
C LEU A 178 -1.95 35.84 7.49
N VAL A 179 -1.44 35.62 6.28
CA VAL A 179 -0.01 35.59 5.99
C VAL A 179 0.75 36.83 6.47
N GLU A 180 1.93 36.61 7.02
CA GLU A 180 2.86 37.65 7.45
C GLU A 180 4.07 37.64 6.50
N ILE A 181 4.04 38.50 5.47
CA ILE A 181 5.12 38.57 4.48
C ILE A 181 6.30 39.34 5.06
N THR A 182 7.34 38.62 5.47
CA THR A 182 8.51 39.15 6.19
C THR A 182 9.73 39.43 5.32
N SER A 183 9.77 38.92 4.08
CA SER A 183 10.90 39.09 3.17
C SER A 183 10.48 39.26 1.69
N ALA A 184 11.39 39.81 0.88
CA ALA A 184 11.20 39.94 -0.56
C ALA A 184 11.09 38.58 -1.26
N GLU A 185 11.87 37.59 -0.82
CA GLU A 185 11.84 36.23 -1.34
C GLU A 185 10.46 35.58 -1.11
N GLN A 186 9.96 35.64 0.13
CA GLN A 186 8.63 35.13 0.48
C GLN A 186 7.54 35.82 -0.35
N TYR A 187 7.63 37.14 -0.50
CA TYR A 187 6.72 37.92 -1.33
C TYR A 187 6.72 37.43 -2.79
N HIS A 188 7.89 37.23 -3.40
CA HIS A 188 7.98 36.79 -4.80
C HIS A 188 7.37 35.41 -5.01
N VAL A 189 7.64 34.45 -4.11
CA VAL A 189 7.03 33.11 -4.21
C VAL A 189 5.51 33.18 -4.09
N ILE A 190 5.00 33.92 -3.10
CA ILE A 190 3.56 34.13 -2.92
C ILE A 190 2.96 34.80 -4.15
N ARG A 191 3.59 35.85 -4.67
CA ARG A 191 3.13 36.58 -5.84
C ARG A 191 3.00 35.66 -7.06
N ASP A 192 4.05 34.92 -7.36
CA ASP A 192 4.10 34.08 -8.56
C ASP A 192 3.04 32.97 -8.48
N PHE A 193 2.84 32.38 -7.30
CA PHE A 193 1.74 31.46 -7.03
C PHE A 193 0.36 32.05 -7.31
N LEU A 194 0.09 33.25 -6.78
CA LEU A 194 -1.20 33.92 -6.92
C LEU A 194 -1.49 34.33 -8.36
N LEU A 195 -0.46 34.70 -9.13
CA LEU A 195 -0.59 35.02 -10.56
C LEU A 195 -0.88 33.79 -11.41
N LEU A 196 -0.28 32.63 -11.09
CA LEU A 196 -0.55 31.36 -11.78
C LEU A 196 -1.97 30.84 -11.52
N ASN A 197 -2.51 31.09 -10.32
CA ASN A 197 -3.86 30.69 -9.92
C ASN A 197 -4.85 31.85 -10.03
N SER A 198 -4.68 32.71 -11.04
CA SER A 198 -5.44 33.94 -11.23
C SER A 198 -6.94 33.72 -11.06
N THR A 199 -7.52 34.45 -10.12
CA THR A 199 -8.97 34.51 -9.88
C THR A 199 -9.54 35.82 -10.41
N ASN A 200 -10.86 35.94 -10.56
CA ASN A 200 -11.52 37.22 -10.88
C ASN A 200 -11.56 38.19 -9.67
N ALA A 201 -10.71 37.97 -8.66
CA ALA A 201 -10.69 38.74 -7.43
C ALA A 201 -10.18 40.16 -7.63
N LEU A 202 -10.66 41.07 -6.78
CA LEU A 202 -10.10 42.41 -6.68
C LEU A 202 -8.80 42.43 -5.88
N GLY A 203 -8.74 41.66 -4.80
CA GLY A 203 -7.59 41.63 -3.91
C GLY A 203 -7.64 40.53 -2.86
N ILE A 204 -6.58 40.48 -2.06
CA ILE A 204 -6.31 39.42 -1.08
C ILE A 204 -5.86 40.05 0.24
N PHE A 205 -6.55 39.77 1.33
CA PHE A 205 -6.17 40.22 2.67
C PHE A 205 -4.84 39.61 3.13
N LEU A 206 -4.02 40.44 3.77
CA LEU A 206 -2.79 40.05 4.45
C LEU A 206 -2.94 40.20 5.98
N GLY A 207 -2.04 39.59 6.74
CA GLY A 207 -2.05 39.63 8.20
C GLY A 207 -1.62 40.96 8.82
N ALA A 208 -1.45 42.03 8.04
CA ALA A 208 -0.91 43.31 8.51
C ALA A 208 -1.99 44.36 8.76
N ARG A 209 -1.90 45.03 9.91
CA ARG A 209 -2.79 46.11 10.35
C ARG A 209 -2.02 47.32 10.85
N LYS A 210 -2.58 48.50 10.67
CA LYS A 210 -2.04 49.77 11.18
C LYS A 210 -2.53 50.00 12.61
N TYR A 211 -1.59 50.26 13.51
CA TYR A 211 -1.86 50.65 14.90
C TYR A 211 -1.16 51.99 15.15
N GLY A 212 -1.95 53.07 15.22
CA GLY A 212 -1.41 54.43 15.20
C GLY A 212 -0.69 54.71 13.88
N ASN A 213 0.62 54.97 13.94
CA ASN A 213 1.45 55.22 12.75
C ASN A 213 2.28 54.00 12.31
N THR A 214 2.10 52.84 12.94
CA THR A 214 2.96 51.66 12.69
C THR A 214 2.13 50.50 12.15
N TRP A 215 2.61 49.89 11.07
CA TRP A 215 2.07 48.62 10.58
C TRP A 215 2.66 47.45 11.36
N ARG A 216 1.80 46.60 11.89
CA ARG A 216 2.16 45.40 12.64
C ARG A 216 1.45 44.20 12.07
N TYR A 217 2.10 43.05 12.10
CA TYR A 217 1.40 41.83 11.80
C TYR A 217 0.49 41.43 12.97
N SER A 218 -0.63 40.81 12.63
CA SER A 218 -1.74 40.57 13.55
C SER A 218 -1.55 39.30 14.38
N HIS A 219 -0.73 38.33 13.92
CA HIS A 219 -0.47 37.08 14.63
C HIS A 219 0.82 37.16 15.45
N SER A 220 1.96 37.53 14.85
CA SER A 220 3.24 37.64 15.58
C SER A 220 3.37 38.92 16.42
N PHE A 221 2.49 39.90 16.20
CA PHE A 221 2.55 41.24 16.79
C PHE A 221 3.84 42.03 16.49
N ARG A 222 4.68 41.54 15.57
CA ARG A 222 5.91 42.22 15.14
C ARG A 222 5.59 43.37 14.19
N ASN A 223 6.49 44.33 14.10
CA ASN A 223 6.40 45.36 13.06
C ASN A 223 6.57 44.70 11.68
N VAL A 224 5.81 45.19 10.70
CA VAL A 224 5.94 44.72 9.32
C VAL A 224 7.37 44.99 8.83
N SER A 225 8.09 43.93 8.46
CA SER A 225 9.51 43.99 8.08
C SER A 225 9.73 44.16 6.59
N TYR A 226 8.71 43.87 5.77
CA TYR A 226 8.77 43.99 4.33
C TYR A 226 7.52 44.69 3.78
N PHE A 227 7.75 45.68 2.92
CA PHE A 227 6.71 46.41 2.22
C PHE A 227 6.97 46.39 0.73
N ASN A 228 5.92 46.21 -0.04
CA ASN A 228 5.93 46.39 -1.49
C ASN A 228 4.66 47.15 -1.92
N TRP A 229 4.49 48.35 -1.35
CA TRP A 229 3.39 49.26 -1.64
C TRP A 229 3.30 49.59 -3.13
N ASP A 230 2.08 49.82 -3.61
CA ASP A 230 1.87 50.46 -4.90
C ASP A 230 2.17 51.96 -4.82
N TYR A 231 2.26 52.60 -5.99
CA TYR A 231 2.50 54.04 -6.07
C TYR A 231 1.41 54.83 -5.32
N GLY A 232 1.83 55.64 -4.34
CA GLY A 232 0.92 56.46 -3.52
C GLY A 232 0.38 55.76 -2.27
N GLU A 233 0.74 54.50 -2.02
CA GLU A 233 0.36 53.75 -0.83
C GLU A 233 1.49 53.69 0.23
N PRO A 234 1.14 53.59 1.53
CA PRO A 234 -0.21 53.71 2.07
C PRO A 234 -0.68 55.17 1.96
N ASN A 235 -1.93 55.39 1.56
CA ASN A 235 -2.44 56.75 1.38
C ASN A 235 -2.51 57.48 2.75
N PRO A 236 -1.75 58.58 2.94
CA PRO A 236 -1.71 59.27 4.23
C PRO A 236 -2.98 60.07 4.53
N LEU A 237 -3.84 60.30 3.53
CA LEU A 237 -5.09 61.05 3.66
C LEU A 237 -6.27 60.18 4.09
N THR A 238 -6.07 58.86 4.21
CA THR A 238 -7.12 57.92 4.60
C THR A 238 -6.81 57.28 5.95
N ASN A 239 -7.86 56.92 6.68
CA ASN A 239 -7.78 56.12 7.91
C ASN A 239 -7.94 54.63 7.56
N TYR A 240 -7.09 54.15 6.66
CA TYR A 240 -7.12 52.78 6.17
C TYR A 240 -6.10 51.94 6.94
N ASP A 241 -6.63 51.02 7.75
CA ASP A 241 -5.84 50.30 8.74
C ASP A 241 -5.56 48.84 8.36
N CYS A 242 -6.00 48.38 7.19
CA CYS A 242 -5.78 47.01 6.73
C CYS A 242 -5.02 46.96 5.41
N MET A 243 -4.17 45.93 5.27
CA MET A 243 -3.34 45.72 4.11
C MET A 243 -3.91 44.59 3.23
N TYR A 244 -3.88 44.78 1.91
CA TYR A 244 -4.22 43.75 0.93
C TYR A 244 -3.30 43.78 -0.29
N LEU A 245 -3.24 42.69 -1.04
CA LEU A 245 -2.60 42.61 -2.36
C LEU A 245 -3.64 42.86 -3.46
N GLN A 246 -3.32 43.69 -4.45
CA GLN A 246 -4.24 44.01 -5.55
C GLN A 246 -3.82 43.34 -6.86
N TYR A 247 -4.67 42.47 -7.40
CA TYR A 247 -4.40 41.76 -8.66
C TYR A 247 -4.10 42.71 -9.83
N ARG A 248 -4.90 43.78 -9.98
CA ARG A 248 -4.75 44.77 -11.07
C ARG A 248 -3.46 45.60 -10.99
N SER A 249 -2.80 45.62 -9.83
CA SER A 249 -1.53 46.31 -9.62
C SER A 249 -0.38 45.30 -9.48
N ASN A 250 -0.43 44.17 -10.19
CA ASN A 250 0.59 43.13 -10.13
C ASN A 250 0.89 42.66 -8.68
N LEU A 251 -0.18 42.50 -7.88
CA LEU A 251 -0.15 42.12 -6.47
C LEU A 251 0.74 43.03 -5.61
N LYS A 252 0.74 44.34 -5.88
CA LYS A 252 1.29 45.34 -4.96
C LYS A 252 0.41 45.49 -3.72
N MET A 253 1.02 45.94 -2.63
CA MET A 253 0.33 46.18 -1.36
C MET A 253 -0.44 47.50 -1.41
N PHE A 254 -1.64 47.51 -0.82
CA PHE A 254 -2.52 48.67 -0.68
C PHE A 254 -3.09 48.75 0.73
N SER A 255 -3.35 49.97 1.19
CA SER A 255 -4.12 50.21 2.41
C SER A 255 -5.61 50.29 2.08
N PHE A 256 -6.46 49.70 2.93
CA PHE A 256 -7.92 49.71 2.78
C PHE A 256 -8.65 49.73 4.12
N PRO A 257 -9.94 50.12 4.17
CA PRO A 257 -10.80 49.81 5.30
C PRO A 257 -10.79 48.31 5.60
N CYS A 258 -10.72 47.97 6.88
CA CYS A 258 -10.74 46.57 7.34
C CYS A 258 -12.07 45.85 7.09
N THR A 259 -13.13 46.62 6.85
CA THR A 259 -14.47 46.15 6.51
C THR A 259 -14.98 46.95 5.32
N SER A 260 -15.59 46.29 4.34
CA SER A 260 -16.17 46.92 3.16
C SER A 260 -17.55 46.36 2.85
N SER A 261 -18.51 47.23 2.52
CA SER A 261 -19.83 46.79 2.07
C SER A 261 -19.88 46.44 0.57
N PHE A 262 -18.83 46.79 -0.19
CA PHE A 262 -18.83 46.72 -1.66
C PHE A 262 -17.77 45.79 -2.23
N TYR A 263 -16.69 45.56 -1.48
CA TYR A 263 -15.57 44.77 -1.94
C TYR A 263 -15.36 43.56 -1.04
N GLN A 264 -15.07 42.43 -1.69
CA GLN A 264 -14.76 41.18 -1.01
C GLN A 264 -13.38 40.73 -1.49
N PHE A 265 -12.55 40.33 -0.54
CA PHE A 265 -11.18 39.89 -0.80
C PHE A 265 -10.98 38.47 -0.31
N TYR A 266 -10.09 37.75 -0.97
CA TYR A 266 -9.70 36.42 -0.52
C TYR A 266 -8.76 36.50 0.69
N ALA A 267 -8.70 35.44 1.49
CA ALA A 267 -7.75 35.30 2.58
C ALA A 267 -6.55 34.50 2.08
N LEU A 268 -5.34 35.02 2.28
CA LEU A 268 -4.12 34.23 2.13
C LEU A 268 -3.65 33.82 3.52
N CYS A 269 -3.68 32.52 3.78
CA CYS A 269 -3.33 31.91 5.05
C CYS A 269 -1.90 31.37 5.03
N GLU A 270 -1.25 31.42 6.18
CA GLU A 270 0.06 30.85 6.49
C GLU A 270 -0.09 29.85 7.64
N PHE A 271 0.54 28.68 7.50
CA PHE A 271 0.56 27.61 8.48
C PHE A 271 2.00 27.26 8.85
N PRO A 272 2.35 27.21 10.15
CA PRO A 272 3.64 26.68 10.57
C PRO A 272 3.69 25.18 10.25
N MET A 273 4.76 24.71 9.58
CA MET A 273 4.93 23.27 9.39
C MET A 273 5.20 22.61 10.76
N PHE A 274 4.41 21.59 11.12
CA PHE A 274 4.72 20.74 12.25
C PHE A 274 6.05 20.01 11.98
N SER A 275 7.05 20.22 12.84
CA SER A 275 8.22 19.33 12.90
C SER A 275 7.73 17.93 13.21
N SER A 276 8.15 16.93 12.42
CA SER A 276 7.78 15.51 12.54
C SER A 276 8.13 14.84 13.88
N ASP A 277 8.59 15.60 14.87
CA ASP A 277 9.04 15.10 16.17
C ASP A 277 7.90 14.80 17.16
N SER A 278 6.65 15.12 16.83
CA SER A 278 5.49 14.95 17.72
C SER A 278 4.63 13.71 17.48
N LEU A 279 5.03 12.78 16.60
CA LEU A 279 4.30 11.53 16.34
C LEU A 279 4.84 10.30 17.10
N ASN A 280 5.66 10.51 18.13
CA ASN A 280 5.98 9.45 19.10
C ASN A 280 5.09 9.59 20.34
N VAL A 281 3.88 9.05 20.27
CA VAL A 281 3.06 8.68 21.45
C VAL A 281 2.59 7.26 21.27
#